data_AF-A0A379KK64-F1
#
_entry.id   AF-A0A379KK64-F1
#
_cell.length_a   1.000
_cell.length_b   1.000
_cell.length_c   1.000
_cell.angle_alpha   90.00
_cell.angle_beta   90.00
_cell.angle_gamma   90.00
#
_symmetry.space_group_name_H-M   'P 1'
#
loop_
_entity.id
_entity.type
_entity.pdbx_description
1 polymer ?
#
loop_
_entity_poly.entity_id
_entity_poly.type
_entity_poly.pdbx_seq_one_letter_code
_entity_poly.pdbx_strand_id
1 'polypeptide(L)'
;MKKLVPDPPHHFDLPSDKTLTNAVSDGIVPIDHVLMNVTHYLMLAYNHCHRVLDAVEDDSSRESLVNGLRALQIAWGQADALSLAVERTTTLH
;
A
#
# COMPACT_ATOMS: atom_id res chain seq x y z
N MET A 1 -7.52 21.42 -3.54
CA MET A 1 -6.92 20.42 -2.61
C MET A 1 -5.50 20.14 -3.06
N LYS A 2 -4.50 20.21 -2.18
CA LYS A 2 -3.13 19.78 -2.53
C LYS A 2 -3.21 18.31 -2.89
N LYS A 3 -2.69 17.95 -4.07
CA LYS A 3 -2.60 16.56 -4.52
C LYS A 3 -1.66 15.87 -3.53
N LEU A 4 -2.19 14.99 -2.68
CA LEU A 4 -1.35 14.10 -1.89
C LEU A 4 -0.70 13.16 -2.89
N VAL A 5 0.60 13.35 -3.09
CA VAL A 5 1.44 12.46 -3.89
C VAL A 5 2.23 11.64 -2.89
N PRO A 6 2.11 10.31 -2.90
CA PRO A 6 2.85 9.46 -1.98
C PRO A 6 4.31 9.48 -2.37
N ASP A 7 5.16 9.13 -1.42
CA ASP A 7 6.57 8.90 -1.72
C ASP A 7 6.72 7.81 -2.79
N PRO A 8 7.74 7.92 -3.65
CA PRO A 8 7.98 6.92 -4.69
C PRO A 8 8.25 5.54 -4.07
N PRO A 9 7.83 4.45 -4.72
CA PRO A 9 8.03 3.12 -4.18
C PRO A 9 9.51 2.75 -4.23
N HIS A 10 9.97 2.04 -3.20
CA HIS A 10 11.29 1.42 -3.15
C HIS A 10 11.34 0.22 -4.10
N HIS A 11 12.41 0.09 -4.85
CA HIS A 11 12.71 -1.13 -5.59
C HIS A 11 13.66 -1.99 -4.77
N PHE A 12 13.38 -3.30 -4.69
CA PHE A 12 14.21 -4.25 -3.96
C PHE A 12 14.95 -5.16 -4.94
N ASP A 13 16.25 -4.97 -5.08
CA ASP A 13 17.12 -5.90 -5.81
C ASP A 13 17.46 -7.09 -4.92
N LEU A 14 16.56 -8.07 -4.90
CA LEU A 14 16.70 -9.26 -4.06
C LEU A 14 17.72 -10.23 -4.68
N PRO A 15 18.51 -10.95 -3.85
CA PRO A 15 19.22 -12.14 -4.30
C PRO A 15 18.25 -13.13 -4.94
N SER A 16 18.69 -13.83 -6.00
CA SER A 16 17.83 -14.71 -6.79
C SER A 16 17.19 -15.86 -6.00
N ASP A 17 17.76 -16.22 -4.85
CA ASP A 17 17.29 -17.26 -3.94
C ASP A 17 16.39 -16.75 -2.80
N LYS A 18 16.11 -15.43 -2.75
CA LYS A 18 15.36 -14.80 -1.65
C LYS A 18 14.00 -14.28 -2.12
N THR A 19 12.97 -14.63 -1.35
CA THR A 19 11.68 -13.93 -1.40
C THR A 19 11.77 -12.63 -0.59
N LEU A 20 10.88 -11.68 -0.87
CA LEU A 20 10.79 -10.44 -0.09
C LEU A 20 10.60 -10.72 1.41
N THR A 21 9.77 -11.71 1.75
CA THR A 21 9.54 -12.13 3.14
C THR A 21 10.84 -12.57 3.82
N ASN A 22 11.64 -13.42 3.17
CA ASN A 22 12.90 -13.88 3.73
C ASN A 22 13.92 -12.74 3.82
N ALA A 23 13.97 -11.86 2.82
CA ALA A 23 14.88 -10.72 2.82
C ALA A 23 14.58 -9.73 3.95
N VAL A 24 13.30 -9.54 4.31
CA VAL A 24 12.91 -8.76 5.49
C VAL A 24 13.35 -9.48 6.77
N SER A 25 13.07 -10.79 6.89
CA SER A 25 13.44 -11.57 8.08
C SER A 25 14.95 -11.59 8.32
N ASP A 26 15.75 -11.59 7.26
CA ASP A 26 17.21 -11.59 7.31
C ASP A 26 17.80 -10.17 7.48
N GLY A 27 16.96 -9.13 7.57
CA GLY A 27 17.39 -7.73 7.72
C GLY A 27 18.03 -7.13 6.46
N ILE A 28 17.91 -7.79 5.30
CA ILE A 28 18.41 -7.30 4.01
C ILE A 28 17.52 -6.16 3.49
N VAL A 29 16.20 -6.30 3.66
CA VAL A 29 15.22 -5.29 3.28
C VAL A 29 14.58 -4.68 4.53
N PRO A 30 14.63 -3.35 4.71
CA PRO A 30 13.92 -2.68 5.79
C PRO A 30 12.40 -2.86 5.66
N ILE A 31 11.75 -3.28 6.76
CA ILE A 31 10.29 -3.54 6.77
C ILE A 31 9.48 -2.25 6.53
N ASP A 32 9.97 -1.11 6.98
CA ASP A 32 9.40 0.21 6.75
C ASP A 32 9.33 0.55 5.24
N HIS A 33 10.38 0.24 4.47
CA HIS A 33 10.34 0.41 3.02
C HIS A 33 9.26 -0.47 2.37
N VAL A 34 9.04 -1.69 2.88
CA VAL A 34 7.97 -2.57 2.41
C VAL A 34 6.59 -1.98 2.73
N LEU A 35 6.41 -1.43 3.93
CA LEU A 35 5.15 -0.77 4.33
C LEU A 35 4.88 0.50 3.52
N MET A 36 5.90 1.31 3.24
CA MET A 36 5.78 2.44 2.31
C MET A 36 5.33 1.99 0.92
N ASN A 37 5.87 0.88 0.40
CA ASN A 37 5.41 0.32 -0.87
C ASN A 37 3.95 -0.12 -0.83
N VAL A 38 3.51 -0.78 0.25
CA VAL A 38 2.11 -1.20 0.41
C VAL A 38 1.18 0.02 0.34
N THR A 39 1.48 1.07 1.10
CA THR A 39 0.67 2.31 1.07
C THR A 39 0.66 2.96 -0.32
N HIS A 40 1.82 3.00 -1.00
CA HIS A 40 1.94 3.53 -2.36
C HIS A 40 1.03 2.78 -3.36
N TYR A 41 1.12 1.45 -3.41
CA TYR A 41 0.36 0.65 -4.36
C TYR A 41 -1.14 0.61 -4.04
N LEU A 42 -1.53 0.63 -2.77
CA LEU A 42 -2.94 0.77 -2.38
C LEU A 42 -3.53 2.10 -2.87
N MET A 43 -2.77 3.19 -2.75
CA MET A 43 -3.21 4.50 -3.23
C MET A 43 -3.28 4.54 -4.77
N LEU A 44 -2.35 3.90 -5.49
CA LEU A 44 -2.46 3.74 -6.94
C LEU A 44 -3.72 2.96 -7.33
N ALA A 45 -3.94 1.80 -6.71
CA ALA A 45 -5.12 0.98 -6.95
C ALA A 45 -6.42 1.75 -6.69
N TYR A 46 -6.50 2.46 -5.56
CA TYR A 46 -7.64 3.30 -5.22
C TYR A 46 -7.90 4.36 -6.30
N ASN A 47 -6.87 5.09 -6.73
CA ASN A 47 -7.01 6.12 -7.75
C ASN A 47 -7.42 5.55 -9.12
N HIS A 48 -6.88 4.40 -9.52
CA HIS A 48 -7.27 3.75 -10.76
C HIS A 48 -8.72 3.28 -10.71
N CYS A 49 -9.12 2.56 -9.66
CA CYS A 49 -10.49 2.10 -9.46
C CYS A 49 -11.48 3.26 -9.37
N HIS A 50 -11.13 4.34 -8.66
CA HIS A 50 -12.00 5.50 -8.50
C HIS A 50 -12.24 6.23 -9.82
N ARG A 51 -11.22 6.33 -10.70
CA ARG A 51 -11.41 6.94 -12.04
C ARG A 51 -12.35 6.14 -12.92
N VAL A 52 -12.39 4.83 -12.76
CA VAL A 52 -13.25 3.94 -13.56
C VAL A 52 -14.67 3.90 -13.01
N LEU A 53 -14.87 4.20 -11.72
CA LEU A 53 -16.18 4.13 -11.05
C LEU A 53 -17.28 4.93 -11.78
N ASP A 54 -16.95 6.14 -12.25
CA ASP A 54 -17.93 6.99 -12.94
C ASP A 54 -18.36 6.40 -14.29
N ALA A 55 -17.53 5.56 -14.91
CA ALA A 55 -17.77 4.93 -16.21
C ALA A 55 -18.53 3.59 -16.11
N VAL A 56 -18.81 3.07 -14.90
CA VAL A 56 -19.52 1.79 -14.73
C VAL A 56 -21.03 2.00 -14.78
N GLU A 57 -21.68 1.63 -15.88
CA GLU A 57 -23.14 1.80 -16.03
C GLU A 57 -23.96 0.77 -15.25
N ASP A 58 -23.44 -0.44 -15.09
CA ASP A 58 -24.11 -1.52 -14.35
C ASP A 58 -24.07 -1.29 -12.83
N ASP A 59 -25.24 -1.22 -12.20
CA ASP A 59 -25.37 -0.94 -10.76
C ASP A 59 -24.68 -1.99 -9.89
N SER A 60 -24.73 -3.28 -10.27
CA SER A 60 -24.14 -4.36 -9.48
C SER A 60 -22.60 -4.31 -9.47
N SER A 61 -22.02 -3.99 -10.63
CA SER A 61 -20.59 -3.79 -10.81
C SER A 61 -20.13 -2.50 -10.12
N ARG A 62 -20.96 -1.45 -10.18
CA ARG A 62 -20.71 -0.18 -9.47
C ARG A 62 -20.68 -0.39 -7.97
N GLU A 63 -21.67 -1.07 -7.41
CA GLU A 63 -21.72 -1.40 -5.97
C GLU A 63 -20.51 -2.25 -5.55
N SER A 64 -20.18 -3.28 -6.32
CA SER A 64 -18.99 -4.12 -6.08
C SER A 64 -17.70 -3.29 -6.08
N LEU A 65 -17.56 -2.35 -7.00
CA LEU A 65 -16.40 -1.45 -7.08
C LEU A 65 -16.35 -0.45 -5.92
N VAL A 66 -17.48 0.10 -5.49
CA VAL A 66 -17.57 0.95 -4.29
C VAL A 66 -17.11 0.18 -3.04
N ASN A 67 -17.57 -1.06 -2.90
CA ASN A 67 -17.16 -1.93 -1.79
C ASN A 67 -15.65 -2.24 -1.84
N GLY A 68 -15.11 -2.51 -3.03
CA GLY A 68 -13.67 -2.69 -3.23
C GLY A 68 -12.85 -1.45 -2.89
N LEU A 69 -13.30 -0.26 -3.34
CA LEU A 69 -12.68 1.02 -3.01
C LEU A 69 -12.66 1.28 -1.50
N ARG A 70 -13.75 0.94 -0.80
CA ARG A 70 -13.82 1.04 0.67
C ARG A 70 -12.83 0.09 1.34
N ALA A 71 -12.71 -1.14 0.87
CA ALA A 71 -11.74 -2.10 1.39
C ALA A 71 -10.29 -1.61 1.19
N LEU A 72 -9.99 -1.02 0.02
CA LEU A 72 -8.67 -0.42 -0.26
C LEU A 72 -8.33 0.73 0.69
N GLN A 73 -9.30 1.61 0.98
CA GLN A 73 -9.10 2.70 1.95
C GLN A 73 -8.81 2.18 3.36
N ILE A 74 -9.51 1.12 3.79
CA ILE A 74 -9.28 0.49 5.10
C ILE A 74 -7.88 -0.12 5.14
N ALA A 75 -7.50 -0.89 4.11
CA ALA A 75 -6.18 -1.50 4.02
C ALA A 75 -5.07 -0.44 4.03
N TRP A 76 -5.28 0.69 3.36
CA TRP A 76 -4.32 1.80 3.36
C TRP A 76 -4.16 2.40 4.76
N GLY A 77 -5.26 2.70 5.45
CA GLY A 77 -5.22 3.19 6.83
C GLY A 77 -4.55 2.20 7.80
N GLN A 78 -4.71 0.89 7.59
CA GLN A 78 -4.04 -0.13 8.39
C GLN A 78 -2.52 -0.17 8.11
N ALA A 79 -2.11 -0.08 6.85
CA ALA A 79 -0.69 -0.04 6.47
C ALA A 79 0.02 1.22 7.01
N ASP A 80 -0.66 2.37 6.95
CA ASP A 80 -0.17 3.65 7.51
C ASP A 80 0.01 3.55 9.05
N ALA A 81 -0.99 3.02 9.75
CA ALA A 81 -0.91 2.80 11.19
C ALA A 81 0.23 1.83 11.58
N LEU A 82 0.44 0.77 10.79
CA LEU A 82 1.52 -0.18 10.99
C LEU A 82 2.89 0.46 10.75
N SER A 83 3.04 1.28 9.70
CA SER A 83 4.28 2.03 9.43
C SER A 83 4.67 2.90 10.62
N LEU A 84 3.71 3.68 11.14
CA LEU A 84 3.92 4.53 12.31
C LEU A 84 4.29 3.73 13.58
N ALA A 85 3.67 2.56 13.78
CA ALA A 85 3.99 1.69 14.93
C ALA A 85 5.41 1.13 14.84
N VAL A 86 5.82 0.71 13.64
CA VAL A 86 7.19 0.22 13.38
C VAL A 86 8.20 1.33 13.63
N GLU A 87 8.03 2.52 13.04
CA GLU A 87 8.93 3.67 13.24
C GLU A 87 9.15 3.97 14.73
N ARG A 88 8.05 4.04 15.51
CA ARG A 88 8.11 4.29 16.95
C ARG A 88 8.90 3.21 17.69
N THR A 89 8.75 1.95 17.29
CA THR A 89 9.46 0.83 17.91
C THR A 89 10.95 0.90 17.62
N THR A 90 11.34 1.31 16.41
CA THR A 90 12.75 1.47 16.04
C THR A 90 13.42 2.66 16.74
N THR A 91 12.66 3.72 17.06
CA THR A 91 13.19 4.90 17.78
C THR A 91 13.35 4.75 19.30
N LEU A 92 12.80 3.68 19.89
CA LEU A 92 12.83 3.43 21.33
C LEU A 92 14.00 2.53 21.79
N HIS A 93 14.87 2.12 20.86
CA HIS A 93 16.08 1.34 21.09
C HIS A 93 17.33 2.18 20.83
#